data_AF-A0A5B7WZF1-F1
#
_entry.id   AF-A0A5B7WZF1-F1
#
_cell.length_a   1.000
_cell.length_b   1.000
_cell.length_c   1.000
_cell.angle_alpha   90.00
_cell.angle_beta   90.00
_cell.angle_gamma   90.00
#
_symmetry.space_group_name_H-M   'P 1'
#
loop_
_entity.id
_entity.type
_entity.pdbx_description
1 polymer ?
#
loop_
_entity_poly.entity_id
_entity_poly.type
_entity_poly.pdbx_seq_one_letter_code
_entity_poly.pdbx_strand_id
1 'polypeptide(L)'
;MLPFSSLALVAVVGQLIGGAMSATSLAGRRIRQELKQRHGEVEAALALGLPPAQARSLVGRPVAAEALFPGLDQTRTVGTVTLPGAFVGLVLGGASPLDAGLVQLIVLINLLAVQAVAVTVVAVLVERGTADRPERTPGAKRPVAAHEDRPVPAAAQPASPRGARASSRWM
;
A
#
# COMPACT_ATOMS: atom_id res chain seq x y z
N MET A 1 -34.70 -5.52 3.46
CA MET A 1 -33.95 -6.58 4.18
C MET A 1 -32.68 -6.83 3.37
N LEU A 2 -31.50 -6.58 3.95
CA LEU A 2 -30.22 -6.64 3.23
C LEU A 2 -30.07 -8.00 2.54
N PRO A 3 -29.92 -8.07 1.21
CA PRO A 3 -29.52 -9.30 0.56
C PRO A 3 -28.04 -9.50 0.90
N PHE A 4 -27.75 -10.23 1.99
CA PHE A 4 -26.41 -10.65 2.36
C PHE A 4 -25.92 -11.74 1.39
N SER A 5 -25.81 -11.38 0.11
CA SER A 5 -25.03 -12.16 -0.84
C SER A 5 -23.56 -12.00 -0.50
N SER A 6 -22.84 -13.11 -0.39
CA SER A 6 -21.40 -13.13 -0.11
C SER A 6 -20.62 -12.20 -1.03
N LEU A 7 -21.06 -12.05 -2.30
CA LEU A 7 -20.44 -11.15 -3.27
C LEU A 7 -20.57 -9.66 -2.90
N ALA A 8 -21.74 -9.24 -2.41
CA ALA A 8 -21.95 -7.86 -1.98
C ALA A 8 -21.08 -7.51 -0.77
N LEU A 9 -20.93 -8.47 0.16
CA LEU A 9 -20.07 -8.30 1.33
C LEU A 9 -18.59 -8.15 0.91
N VAL A 10 -18.11 -9.00 0.00
CA VAL A 10 -16.74 -8.92 -0.52
C VAL A 10 -16.48 -7.56 -1.17
N ALA A 11 -17.43 -7.06 -1.97
CA ALA A 11 -17.31 -5.75 -2.61
C ALA A 11 -17.24 -4.61 -1.59
N VAL A 12 -18.13 -4.60 -0.58
CA VAL A 12 -18.15 -3.58 0.47
C VAL A 12 -16.85 -3.61 1.28
N VAL A 13 -16.44 -4.79 1.76
CA VAL A 13 -15.21 -4.93 2.54
C VAL A 13 -13.98 -4.52 1.72
N GLY A 14 -13.92 -4.93 0.45
CA GLY A 14 -12.86 -4.51 -0.48
C GLY A 14 -12.79 -3.00 -0.65
N GLN A 15 -13.94 -2.33 -0.79
CA GLN A 15 -14.00 -0.88 -0.88
C GLN A 15 -13.53 -0.19 0.42
N LEU A 16 -13.95 -0.69 1.58
CA LEU A 16 -13.53 -0.15 2.88
C LEU A 16 -12.02 -0.31 3.11
N ILE A 17 -11.47 -1.49 2.80
CA ILE A 17 -10.02 -1.76 2.90
C ILE A 17 -9.25 -0.87 1.93
N GLY A 18 -9.69 -0.78 0.68
CA GLY A 18 -9.05 0.09 -0.32
C GLY A 18 -9.02 1.55 0.13
N GLY A 19 -10.15 2.06 0.64
CA GLY A 19 -10.22 3.41 1.21
C GLY A 19 -9.27 3.62 2.38
N ALA A 20 -9.19 2.65 3.31
CA ALA A 20 -8.27 2.69 4.44
C ALA A 20 -6.80 2.74 3.95
N MET A 21 -6.43 1.89 2.99
CA MET A 21 -5.07 1.85 2.43
C MET A 21 -4.67 3.17 1.78
N SER A 22 -5.56 3.76 0.99
CA SER A 22 -5.34 5.06 0.34
C SER A 22 -5.18 6.17 1.38
N ALA A 23 -6.08 6.25 2.36
CA ALA A 23 -6.03 7.27 3.42
C ALA A 23 -4.77 7.12 4.29
N THR A 24 -4.41 5.89 4.68
CA THR A 24 -3.17 5.59 5.40
C THR A 24 -1.93 6.00 4.62
N SER A 25 -1.87 5.68 3.33
CA SER A 25 -0.72 6.00 2.48
C SER A 25 -0.55 7.51 2.31
N LEU A 26 -1.67 8.23 2.10
CA LEU A 26 -1.67 9.68 1.95
C LEU A 26 -1.29 10.38 3.25
N ALA A 27 -1.93 10.02 4.37
CA ALA A 27 -1.61 10.58 5.69
C ALA A 27 -0.15 10.35 6.06
N GLY A 28 0.34 9.12 5.93
CA GLY A 28 1.73 8.79 6.23
C GLY A 28 2.73 9.58 5.40
N ARG A 29 2.48 9.74 4.08
CA ARG A 29 3.31 10.58 3.21
C ARG A 29 3.28 12.04 3.65
N ARG A 30 2.09 12.60 3.87
CA ARG A 30 1.92 14.02 4.21
C ARG A 30 2.61 14.36 5.53
N ILE A 31 2.37 13.56 6.56
CA ILE A 31 3.00 13.73 7.89
C ILE A 31 4.52 13.64 7.77
N ARG A 32 5.07 12.65 7.06
CA ARG A 32 6.53 12.50 6.89
C ARG A 32 7.15 13.68 6.13
N GLN A 33 6.47 14.17 5.09
CA GLN A 33 6.91 15.36 4.36
C GLN A 33 6.96 16.58 5.28
N GLU A 34 5.92 16.78 6.09
CA GLU A 34 5.83 17.91 7.02
C GLU A 34 6.92 17.83 8.12
N LEU A 35 7.13 16.65 8.70
CA LEU A 35 8.20 16.43 9.68
C LEU A 35 9.60 16.67 9.09
N LYS A 36 9.81 16.36 7.81
CA LYS A 36 11.08 16.63 7.12
C LYS A 36 11.27 18.12 6.84
N GLN A 37 10.21 18.80 6.40
CA GLN A 37 10.24 20.22 6.09
C GLN A 37 10.44 21.07 7.36
N ARG A 38 9.70 20.74 8.43
CA ARG A 38 9.68 21.48 9.69
C ARG A 38 10.48 20.76 10.79
N HIS A 39 11.56 20.08 10.40
CA HIS A 39 12.42 19.34 11.33
C HIS A 39 12.97 20.25 12.46
N GLY A 40 13.28 21.51 12.15
CA GLY A 40 13.76 22.48 13.14
C GLY A 40 12.76 22.74 14.28
N GLU A 41 11.45 22.68 14.02
CA GLU A 41 10.43 22.84 15.05
C GLU A 41 10.36 21.62 15.98
N VAL A 42 10.58 20.42 15.41
CA VAL A 42 10.67 19.18 16.19
C VAL A 42 11.90 19.21 17.09
N GLU A 43 13.07 19.62 16.56
CA GLU A 43 14.31 19.75 17.34
C GLU A 43 14.18 20.81 18.44
N ALA A 44 13.51 21.94 18.15
CA ALA A 44 13.24 22.96 19.16
C ALA A 44 12.37 22.41 20.30
N ALA A 45 11.31 21.66 19.98
CA ALA A 45 10.46 21.00 20.98
C ALA A 45 11.25 19.97 21.82
N LEU A 46 12.15 19.21 21.21
CA LEU A 46 13.04 18.28 21.91
C LEU A 46 14.02 19.02 22.83
N ALA A 47 14.59 20.14 22.41
CA ALA A 47 15.47 20.98 23.22
C ALA A 47 14.77 21.58 24.45
N LEU A 48 13.44 21.78 24.36
CA LEU A 48 12.58 22.16 25.49
C LEU A 48 12.23 20.97 26.41
N GLY A 49 12.69 19.76 26.09
CA GLY A 49 12.48 18.56 26.91
C GLY A 49 11.19 17.79 26.62
N LEU A 50 10.49 18.08 25.53
CA LEU A 50 9.29 17.31 25.16
C LEU A 50 9.66 15.89 24.73
N PRO A 51 8.81 14.88 25.03
CA PRO A 51 9.02 13.53 24.53
C PRO A 51 8.91 13.48 22.99
N PRO A 52 9.67 12.61 22.29
CA PRO A 52 9.72 12.58 20.83
C PRO A 52 8.36 12.45 20.14
N ALA A 53 7.45 11.67 20.72
CA ALA A 53 6.10 11.51 20.19
C ALA A 53 5.30 12.83 20.21
N GLN A 54 5.43 13.61 21.28
CA GLN A 54 4.73 14.89 21.42
C GLN A 54 5.37 15.96 20.53
N ALA A 55 6.71 16.00 20.45
CA ALA A 55 7.42 16.91 19.55
C ALA A 55 7.00 16.70 18.08
N ARG A 56 6.90 15.44 17.63
CA ARG A 56 6.41 15.12 16.28
C ARG A 56 4.91 15.41 16.10
N SER A 57 4.09 15.19 17.13
CA SER A 57 2.64 15.42 17.06
C SER A 57 2.29 16.88 16.76
N LEU A 58 3.05 17.82 17.31
CA LEU A 58 2.86 19.27 17.07
C LEU A 58 2.93 19.65 15.59
N VAL A 59 3.77 18.95 14.83
CA VAL A 59 3.99 19.20 13.40
C VAL A 59 3.11 18.28 12.53
N GLY A 60 3.07 16.99 12.87
CA GLY A 60 2.43 15.97 12.05
C GLY A 60 0.91 15.89 12.16
N ARG A 61 0.37 16.09 13.36
CA ARG A 61 -1.07 15.90 13.61
C ARG A 61 -1.97 16.90 12.86
N PRO A 62 -1.63 18.20 12.75
CA PRO A 62 -2.44 19.17 12.02
C PRO A 62 -2.63 18.82 10.54
N VAL A 63 -1.62 18.25 9.89
CA VAL A 63 -1.65 17.92 8.46
C VAL A 63 -2.22 16.52 8.17
N ALA A 64 -2.39 15.67 9.18
CA ALA A 64 -2.87 14.30 9.01
C ALA A 64 -4.29 14.25 8.41
N ALA A 65 -5.16 15.19 8.81
CA ALA A 65 -6.55 15.24 8.37
C ALA A 65 -6.72 15.56 6.88
N GLU A 66 -5.71 16.17 6.23
CA GLU A 66 -5.73 16.46 4.79
C GLU A 66 -5.92 15.19 3.95
N ALA A 67 -5.54 14.03 4.48
CA ALA A 67 -5.73 12.74 3.82
C ALA A 67 -7.21 12.33 3.65
N LEU A 68 -8.14 13.00 4.33
CA LEU A 68 -9.58 12.75 4.24
C LEU A 68 -10.26 13.56 3.13
N PHE A 69 -9.61 14.61 2.61
CA PHE A 69 -10.22 15.49 1.60
C PHE A 69 -10.67 14.74 0.34
N PRO A 70 -9.87 13.81 -0.24
CA PRO A 70 -10.33 13.06 -1.41
C PRO A 70 -11.61 12.26 -1.17
N GLY A 71 -11.75 11.66 0.02
CA GLY A 71 -12.95 10.90 0.40
C GLY A 71 -14.18 11.80 0.58
N LEU A 72 -13.98 12.97 1.19
CA LEU A 72 -15.04 13.97 1.37
C LEU A 72 -15.51 14.54 0.04
N ASP A 73 -14.57 14.90 -0.83
CA ASP A 73 -14.86 15.46 -2.15
C ASP A 73 -15.60 14.44 -3.01
N GLN A 74 -15.14 13.18 -3.03
CA GLN A 74 -15.86 12.11 -3.71
C GLN A 74 -17.29 12.00 -3.18
N THR A 75 -17.46 11.89 -1.86
CA THR A 75 -18.77 11.71 -1.22
C THR A 75 -19.73 12.86 -1.55
N ARG A 76 -19.23 14.09 -1.58
CA ARG A 76 -20.02 15.28 -1.93
C ARG A 76 -20.60 15.24 -3.33
N THR A 77 -19.90 14.61 -4.27
CA THR A 77 -20.34 14.53 -5.68
C THR A 77 -21.33 13.39 -5.96
N VAL A 78 -21.39 12.40 -5.06
CA VAL A 78 -22.28 11.24 -5.21
C VAL A 78 -23.74 11.70 -5.25
N GLY A 79 -24.49 11.15 -6.21
CA GLY A 79 -25.90 11.45 -6.41
C GLY A 79 -26.19 12.78 -7.11
N THR A 80 -25.23 13.71 -7.14
CA THR A 80 -25.36 14.97 -7.90
C THR A 80 -24.81 14.81 -9.32
N VAL A 81 -23.58 14.32 -9.44
CA VAL A 81 -22.88 14.20 -10.73
C VAL A 81 -22.29 12.81 -10.99
N THR A 82 -22.14 12.01 -9.94
CA THR A 82 -21.60 10.64 -10.07
C THR A 82 -22.48 9.62 -9.35
N LEU A 83 -22.58 8.43 -9.93
CA LEU A 83 -23.16 7.26 -9.28
C LEU A 83 -22.05 6.23 -9.01
N PRO A 84 -21.84 5.83 -7.75
CA PRO A 84 -20.85 4.83 -7.40
C PRO A 84 -21.11 3.48 -8.10
N GLY A 85 -20.03 2.79 -8.49
CA GLY A 85 -20.14 1.49 -9.16
C GLY A 85 -20.90 0.44 -8.35
N ALA A 86 -20.79 0.45 -7.03
CA ALA A 86 -21.53 -0.46 -6.15
C ALA A 86 -23.06 -0.20 -6.17
N PHE A 87 -23.48 1.06 -6.24
CA PHE A 87 -24.89 1.42 -6.43
C PHE A 87 -25.41 0.92 -7.78
N VAL A 88 -24.66 1.21 -8.85
CA VAL A 88 -25.02 0.78 -10.21
C VAL A 88 -25.11 -0.75 -10.29
N GLY A 89 -24.15 -1.46 -9.69
CA GLY A 89 -24.14 -2.92 -9.62
C GLY A 89 -25.36 -3.50 -8.91
N LEU A 90 -25.80 -2.89 -7.80
CA LEU A 90 -27.02 -3.31 -7.10
C LEU A 90 -28.28 -3.10 -7.94
N VAL A 91 -28.41 -1.94 -8.59
CA VAL A 91 -29.56 -1.63 -9.45
C VAL A 91 -29.61 -2.57 -10.66
N LEU A 92 -28.48 -2.79 -11.33
CA LEU A 92 -28.38 -3.75 -12.44
C LEU A 92 -28.61 -5.20 -11.98
N GLY A 93 -28.30 -5.50 -10.72
CA GLY A 93 -28.60 -6.77 -10.06
C GLY A 93 -30.07 -6.95 -9.64
N GLY A 94 -30.95 -5.99 -9.97
CA GLY A 94 -32.39 -6.06 -9.72
C GLY A 94 -32.85 -5.43 -8.41
N ALA A 95 -31.98 -4.76 -7.66
CA ALA A 95 -32.40 -4.01 -6.47
C ALA A 95 -33.17 -2.74 -6.85
N SER A 96 -34.10 -2.32 -6.00
CA SER A 96 -34.77 -1.03 -6.18
C SER A 96 -33.76 0.12 -6.04
N PRO A 97 -33.87 1.22 -6.82
CA PRO A 97 -32.98 2.36 -6.70
C PRO A 97 -32.96 2.99 -5.30
N LEU A 98 -34.10 2.96 -4.60
CA LEU A 98 -34.21 3.47 -3.24
C LEU A 98 -33.39 2.62 -2.27
N ASP A 99 -33.53 1.29 -2.32
CA ASP A 99 -32.79 0.38 -1.45
C ASP A 99 -31.29 0.43 -1.74
N ALA A 100 -30.90 0.45 -3.02
CA ALA A 100 -29.51 0.60 -3.44
C ALA A 100 -28.91 1.91 -2.94
N GLY A 101 -29.68 3.00 -2.97
CA GLY A 101 -29.27 4.32 -2.49
C GLY A 101 -29.02 4.33 -0.98
N LEU A 102 -29.92 3.73 -0.19
CA LEU A 102 -29.78 3.62 1.26
C LEU A 102 -28.55 2.78 1.66
N VAL A 103 -28.36 1.63 1.00
CA VAL A 103 -27.18 0.79 1.23
C VAL A 103 -25.91 1.56 0.89
N GLN A 104 -25.88 2.25 -0.25
CA GLN A 104 -24.71 3.02 -0.65
C GLN A 104 -24.41 4.18 0.32
N LEU A 105 -25.43 4.87 0.83
CA LEU A 105 -25.25 5.92 1.83
C LEU A 105 -24.58 5.38 3.09
N ILE A 106 -25.06 4.23 3.60
CA ILE A 106 -24.45 3.54 4.75
C ILE A 106 -22.99 3.19 4.45
N VAL A 107 -22.70 2.67 3.25
CA VAL A 107 -21.35 2.31 2.84
C VAL A 107 -20.42 3.53 2.79
N LEU A 108 -20.87 4.67 2.26
CA LEU A 108 -20.08 5.90 2.21
C LEU A 108 -19.76 6.46 3.60
N ILE A 109 -20.74 6.44 4.50
CA ILE A 109 -20.52 6.84 5.90
C ILE A 109 -19.48 5.92 6.56
N ASN A 110 -19.61 4.61 6.38
CA ASN A 110 -18.64 3.64 6.89
C ASN A 110 -17.25 3.85 6.29
N LEU A 111 -17.15 4.15 4.99
CA LEU A 111 -15.89 4.41 4.31
C LEU A 111 -15.16 5.61 4.92
N LEU A 112 -15.87 6.73 5.12
CA LEU A 112 -15.31 7.93 5.75
C LEU A 112 -14.89 7.66 7.20
N ALA A 113 -15.69 6.91 7.96
CA ALA A 113 -15.35 6.53 9.33
C ALA A 113 -14.08 5.66 9.39
N VAL A 114 -13.98 4.65 8.52
CA VAL A 114 -12.80 3.78 8.41
C VAL A 114 -11.57 4.59 8.03
N GLN A 115 -11.69 5.52 7.08
CA GLN A 115 -10.59 6.41 6.69
C GLN A 115 -10.15 7.31 7.86
N ALA A 116 -11.08 7.92 8.60
CA ALA A 116 -10.75 8.76 9.75
C ALA A 116 -10.00 7.98 10.85
N VAL A 117 -10.43 6.74 11.13
CA VAL A 117 -9.73 5.85 12.06
C VAL A 117 -8.34 5.49 11.53
N ALA A 118 -8.23 5.11 10.26
CA ALA A 118 -6.96 4.74 9.64
C ALA A 118 -5.95 5.90 9.66
N VAL A 119 -6.39 7.13 9.34
CA VAL A 119 -5.56 8.34 9.41
C VAL A 119 -5.08 8.58 10.84
N THR A 120 -5.98 8.48 11.82
CA THR A 120 -5.64 8.66 13.25
C THR A 120 -4.60 7.64 13.72
N VAL A 121 -4.80 6.36 13.39
CA VAL A 121 -3.86 5.28 13.74
C VAL A 121 -2.49 5.55 13.14
N VAL A 122 -2.43 5.93 11.87
CA VAL A 122 -1.17 6.25 11.19
C VAL A 122 -0.48 7.44 11.80
N ALA A 123 -1.21 8.51 12.13
CA ALA A 123 -0.64 9.67 12.79
C ALA A 123 0.03 9.27 14.11
N VAL A 124 -0.66 8.51 14.97
CA VAL A 124 -0.10 8.01 16.23
C VAL A 124 1.11 7.09 16.00
N LEU A 125 1.09 6.23 14.98
CA LEU A 125 2.22 5.35 14.68
C LEU A 125 3.45 6.10 14.20
N VAL A 126 3.27 7.18 13.44
CA VAL A 126 4.37 8.05 12.97
C VAL A 126 4.91 8.88 14.12
N GLU A 127 4.05 9.45 14.96
CA GLU A 127 4.46 10.18 16.18
C GLU A 127 5.35 9.30 17.07
N ARG A 128 4.93 8.07 17.32
CA ARG A 128 5.70 7.10 18.15
C ARG A 128 7.01 6.63 17.50
N GLY A 129 7.31 6.99 16.25
CA GLY A 129 8.53 6.58 15.55
C GLY A 129 8.54 5.12 15.08
N THR A 130 7.45 4.37 15.28
CA THR A 130 7.31 2.98 14.83
C THR A 130 7.28 2.83 13.30
N ALA A 131 6.97 3.91 12.58
CA ALA A 131 6.87 3.92 11.12
C ALA A 131 8.16 4.40 10.41
N ASP A 132 9.22 4.73 11.15
CA ASP A 132 10.55 5.05 10.59
C ASP A 132 11.26 3.76 10.17
N ARG A 133 10.78 3.13 9.09
CA ARG A 133 11.67 2.25 8.32
C ARG A 133 12.51 3.15 7.43
N PRO A 134 13.85 3.08 7.48
CA PRO A 134 14.67 3.80 6.52
C PRO A 134 14.23 3.38 5.12
N GLU A 135 13.94 4.36 4.26
CA GLU A 135 13.80 4.14 2.82
C GLU A 135 15.04 3.38 2.38
N ARG A 136 14.89 2.09 2.05
CA ARG A 136 15.95 1.37 1.38
C ARG A 136 16.09 2.04 0.02
N THR A 137 17.14 2.83 -0.17
CA THR A 137 17.50 3.40 -1.47
C THR A 137 17.56 2.27 -2.49
N PRO A 138 16.60 2.17 -3.43
CA PRO A 138 16.62 1.13 -4.45
C PRO A 138 17.74 1.51 -5.42
N GLY A 139 18.94 0.97 -5.23
CA GLY A 139 20.08 1.31 -6.08
C GLY A 139 21.47 1.34 -5.44
N ALA A 140 21.62 0.99 -4.16
CA ALA A 140 22.95 0.67 -3.62
C ALA A 140 23.44 -0.60 -4.33
N LYS A 141 24.15 -0.41 -5.46
CA LYS A 141 24.84 -1.47 -6.20
C LYS A 141 25.60 -2.28 -5.16
N ARG A 142 25.25 -3.56 -5.01
CA ARG A 142 26.12 -4.51 -4.31
C ARG A 142 27.52 -4.31 -4.87
N PRO A 143 28.57 -4.13 -4.05
CA PRO A 143 29.92 -4.22 -4.55
C PRO A 143 30.00 -5.58 -5.23
N VAL A 144 30.10 -5.58 -6.57
CA VAL A 144 30.43 -6.79 -7.31
C VAL A 144 31.78 -7.19 -6.74
N ALA A 145 31.79 -8.22 -5.90
CA ALA A 145 33.02 -8.83 -5.46
C ALA A 145 33.80 -9.12 -6.73
N ALA A 146 34.95 -8.48 -6.87
CA ALA A 146 35.86 -8.72 -7.97
C ALA A 146 35.99 -10.23 -8.09
N HIS A 147 35.59 -10.75 -9.24
CA HIS A 147 35.68 -12.17 -9.56
C HIS A 147 37.18 -12.44 -9.63
N GLU A 148 37.76 -12.78 -8.49
CA GLU A 148 39.16 -13.15 -8.37
C GLU A 148 39.33 -14.40 -9.24
N ASP A 149 40.18 -14.26 -10.26
CA ASP A 149 40.59 -15.28 -11.22
C ASP A 149 41.09 -16.52 -10.47
N ARG A 150 40.16 -17.40 -10.10
CA ARG A 150 40.52 -18.75 -9.67
C ARG A 150 40.81 -19.55 -10.94
N PRO A 151 42.03 -20.09 -11.11
CA PRO A 151 42.35 -20.89 -12.28
C PRO A 151 41.41 -22.08 -12.36
N VAL A 152 40.77 -22.22 -13.52
CA VAL A 152 39.85 -23.33 -13.84
C VAL A 152 40.65 -24.64 -13.77
N PRO A 153 40.26 -25.62 -12.93
CA PRO A 153 40.96 -26.90 -12.90
C PRO A 153 40.79 -27.60 -14.26
N ALA A 154 41.93 -27.96 -14.88
CA ALA A 154 41.98 -28.62 -16.17
C ALA A 154 41.15 -29.91 -16.16
N ALA A 155 40.12 -29.96 -17.00
CA ALA A 155 39.28 -31.13 -17.18
C ALA A 155 40.14 -32.31 -17.68
N ALA A 156 40.08 -33.43 -16.96
CA ALA A 156 40.66 -34.69 -17.38
C ALA A 156 40.03 -35.15 -18.71
N GLN A 157 40.86 -35.35 -19.73
CA GLN A 157 40.46 -35.82 -21.05
C GLN A 157 39.97 -37.28 -20.98
N PRO A 158 38.81 -37.64 -21.54
CA PRO A 158 38.39 -39.03 -21.60
C PRO A 158 39.14 -39.78 -22.73
N ALA A 159 39.68 -40.95 -22.38
CA ALA A 159 40.39 -41.82 -23.30
C ALA A 159 39.47 -42.35 -24.43
N SER A 160 39.94 -42.24 -25.67
CA SER A 160 39.29 -42.78 -26.87
C SER A 160 39.49 -44.30 -26.98
N PRO A 161 38.43 -45.10 -27.21
CA PRO A 161 38.60 -46.51 -27.55
C PRO A 161 38.76 -46.65 -29.07
N ARG A 162 39.96 -47.05 -29.49
CA ARG A 162 40.25 -47.53 -30.84
C ARG A 162 39.60 -48.89 -31.07
N GLY A 163 38.76 -48.95 -32.11
CA GLY A 163 38.74 -50.03 -33.09
C GLY A 163 38.21 -51.40 -32.66
N ALA A 164 36.97 -51.69 -33.04
CA ALA A 164 36.55 -53.05 -33.40
C ALA A 164 35.82 -53.00 -34.75
N ARG A 165 36.31 -53.83 -35.66
CA ARG A 165 35.98 -53.92 -37.09
C ARG A 165 34.71 -54.74 -37.31
N ALA A 166 34.33 -54.72 -38.59
CA ALA A 166 33.59 -55.75 -39.32
C ALA A 166 32.08 -55.76 -39.09
N SER A 167 31.23 -56.08 -40.05
CA SER A 167 31.34 -56.21 -41.51
C SER A 167 29.90 -56.45 -41.98
N SER A 168 29.69 -56.30 -43.29
CA SER A 168 28.63 -57.00 -44.05
C SER A 168 27.19 -56.45 -43.83
N ARG A 169 26.28 -56.39 -44.80
CA ARG A 169 26.23 -56.78 -46.22
C ARG A 169 24.75 -56.62 -46.62
N TRP A 170 24.49 -55.91 -47.73
CA TRP A 170 23.29 -55.89 -48.60
C TRP A 170 21.89 -56.14 -48.00
N MET A 171 20.97 -55.18 -48.19
CA MET A 171 19.86 -55.18 -49.20
C MET A 171 18.88 -54.06 -48.89
#